data_AF-A0A850Q572-F1
#
_entry.id   AF-A0A850Q572-F1
#
_cell.length_a   1.000
_cell.length_b   1.000
_cell.length_c   1.000
_cell.angle_alpha   90.00
_cell.angle_beta   90.00
_cell.angle_gamma   90.00
#
_symmetry.space_group_name_H-M   'P 1'
#
loop_
_entity.id
_entity.type
_entity.pdbx_description
1 polymer ?
#
loop_
_entity_poly.entity_id
_entity_poly.type
_entity_poly.pdbx_seq_one_letter_code
_entity_poly.pdbx_strand_id
1 'polypeptide(L)'
;MIKINLLPVRASKKKETAIQQIIVLCVSVSIVAVVVFVLYGVKLGQISSTKNDISTSNIKINELKTKIGKLEELKKFKEQVKKKLDLLTQLRKNKSGPAQRLATLSDITPDKLWITSYAENNESVKLVGLAASEDLIAQYMRSIQASNDYTGVELIVSEQREISGVKLKNFELSFKLKSQPAPEASAADKPQK
;
A
#
# COMPACT_ATOMS: atom_id res chain seq x y z
N MET A 1 23.54 103.37 -63.59
CA MET A 1 24.37 102.27 -63.03
C MET A 1 23.44 101.29 -62.34
N ILE A 2 23.38 100.04 -62.81
CA ILE A 2 22.46 99.02 -62.29
C ILE A 2 23.25 98.05 -61.40
N LYS A 3 22.87 97.94 -60.13
CA LYS A 3 23.43 96.98 -59.18
C LYS A 3 22.58 95.71 -59.21
N ILE A 4 23.08 94.64 -59.81
CA ILE A 4 22.44 93.31 -59.74
C ILE A 4 22.91 92.60 -58.48
N ASN A 5 21.95 92.16 -57.67
CA ASN A 5 22.22 91.42 -56.43
C ASN A 5 22.50 89.95 -56.76
N LEU A 6 23.78 89.55 -56.71
CA LEU A 6 24.26 88.18 -56.95
C LEU A 6 24.39 87.31 -55.68
N LEU A 7 23.92 87.78 -54.52
CA LEU A 7 23.85 86.95 -53.31
C LEU A 7 22.84 85.77 -53.33
N PRO A 8 21.72 85.78 -54.09
CA PRO A 8 20.71 84.74 -53.89
C PRO A 8 21.15 83.36 -54.37
N VAL A 9 22.08 83.26 -55.34
CA VAL A 9 22.44 81.96 -55.93
C VAL A 9 23.30 81.08 -55.02
N ARG A 10 24.15 81.67 -54.15
CA ARG A 10 24.99 80.92 -53.21
C ARG A 10 24.24 80.56 -51.92
N ALA A 11 23.32 81.43 -51.48
CA ALA A 11 22.48 81.17 -50.32
C ALA A 11 21.45 80.07 -50.59
N SER A 12 20.84 80.04 -51.79
CA SER A 12 19.87 79.01 -52.16
C SER A 12 20.50 77.62 -52.28
N LYS A 13 21.70 77.49 -52.87
CA LYS A 13 22.39 76.20 -52.97
C LYS A 13 22.81 75.63 -51.61
N LYS A 14 23.25 76.47 -50.66
CA LYS A 14 23.56 76.03 -49.29
C LYS A 14 22.32 75.59 -48.51
N LYS A 15 21.18 76.27 -48.71
CA LYS A 15 19.90 75.86 -48.11
C LYS A 15 19.43 74.52 -48.67
N GLU A 16 19.58 74.29 -49.97
CA GLU A 16 19.18 73.04 -50.62
C GLU A 16 20.00 71.85 -50.10
N THR A 17 21.33 71.99 -49.99
CA THR A 17 22.18 70.95 -49.36
C THR A 17 21.86 70.73 -47.88
N ALA A 18 21.58 71.81 -47.13
CA ALA A 18 21.18 71.68 -45.72
C ALA A 18 19.82 70.99 -45.56
N ILE A 19 18.84 71.31 -46.41
CA ILE A 19 17.52 70.65 -46.43
C ILE A 19 17.68 69.18 -46.84
N GLN A 20 18.51 68.88 -47.84
CA GLN A 20 18.80 67.51 -48.26
C GLN A 20 19.48 66.71 -47.14
N GLN A 21 20.42 67.32 -46.40
CA GLN A 21 21.06 66.69 -45.25
C GLN A 21 20.09 66.44 -44.08
N ILE A 22 19.16 67.36 -43.82
CA ILE A 22 18.10 67.19 -42.82
C ILE A 22 17.14 66.06 -43.21
N ILE A 23 16.76 65.97 -44.49
CA ILE A 23 15.89 64.91 -44.99
C ILE A 23 16.59 63.55 -44.85
N VAL A 24 17.86 63.44 -45.25
CA VAL A 24 18.65 62.20 -45.10
C VAL A 24 18.79 61.80 -43.62
N LEU A 25 19.01 62.76 -42.73
CA LEU A 25 19.06 62.52 -41.28
C LEU A 25 17.71 62.04 -40.74
N CYS A 26 16.60 62.66 -41.16
CA CYS A 26 15.27 62.29 -40.69
C CYS A 26 14.86 60.89 -41.18
N VAL A 27 15.21 60.55 -42.42
CA VAL A 27 15.02 59.21 -42.98
C VAL A 27 15.88 58.18 -42.25
N SER A 28 17.15 58.47 -41.96
CA SER A 28 18.02 57.53 -41.24
C SER A 28 17.53 57.28 -39.81
N VAL A 29 17.10 58.32 -39.10
CA VAL A 29 16.51 58.20 -37.76
C VAL A 29 15.19 57.40 -37.80
N SER A 30 14.35 57.64 -38.80
CA SER A 30 13.10 56.89 -38.97
C SER A 30 13.34 55.41 -39.22
N ILE A 31 14.33 55.06 -40.04
CA ILE A 31 14.73 53.67 -40.29
C ILE A 31 15.20 53.01 -39.00
N VAL A 32 16.05 53.68 -38.23
CA VAL A 32 16.53 53.15 -36.94
C VAL A 32 15.36 52.95 -35.97
N ALA A 33 14.43 53.90 -35.88
CA ALA A 33 13.26 53.79 -35.02
C ALA A 33 12.37 52.59 -35.40
N VAL A 34 12.16 52.34 -36.69
CA VAL A 34 11.40 51.18 -37.18
C VAL A 34 12.11 49.87 -36.82
N VAL A 35 13.43 49.78 -37.03
CA VAL A 35 14.21 48.59 -36.68
C VAL A 35 14.11 48.29 -35.19
N VAL A 36 14.25 49.32 -34.34
CA VAL A 36 14.11 49.18 -32.89
C VAL A 36 12.71 48.70 -32.52
N PHE A 37 11.65 49.31 -33.08
CA PHE A 37 10.27 48.91 -32.81
C PHE A 37 9.98 47.44 -33.17
N VAL A 38 10.48 46.98 -34.33
CA VAL A 38 10.35 45.57 -34.76
C VAL A 38 11.07 44.64 -33.79
N LEU A 39 12.30 44.97 -33.37
CA LEU A 39 13.05 44.16 -32.40
C LEU A 39 12.32 44.08 -31.04
N TYR A 40 11.78 45.20 -30.55
CA TYR A 40 10.99 45.21 -29.32
C TYR A 40 9.72 44.34 -29.45
N GLY A 41 9.01 44.41 -30.58
CA GLY A 41 7.83 43.58 -30.84
C GLY A 41 8.14 42.08 -30.84
N VAL A 42 9.23 41.67 -31.50
CA VAL A 42 9.67 40.26 -31.53
C VAL A 42 10.06 39.77 -30.13
N LYS A 43 10.78 40.59 -29.34
CA LYS A 43 11.17 40.23 -27.98
C LYS A 43 9.97 40.11 -27.04
N LEU A 44 9.00 41.01 -27.16
CA LEU A 44 7.78 40.96 -26.36
C LEU A 44 6.92 39.72 -26.72
N GLY A 45 6.85 39.38 -28.01
CA GLY A 45 6.20 38.15 -28.49
C GLY A 45 6.84 36.88 -27.92
N GLN A 46 8.17 36.78 -27.97
CA GLN A 46 8.91 35.63 -27.39
C GLN A 46 8.67 35.47 -25.89
N ILE A 47 8.66 36.58 -25.14
CA ILE A 47 8.38 36.57 -23.70
C ILE A 47 6.94 36.12 -23.42
N SER A 48 5.97 36.58 -24.21
CA SER A 48 4.56 36.18 -24.06
C SER A 48 4.36 34.70 -24.38
N SER A 49 4.96 34.18 -25.45
CA SER A 49 4.92 32.75 -25.78
C SER A 49 5.52 31.89 -24.67
N THR A 50 6.69 32.28 -24.16
CA THR A 50 7.35 31.54 -23.06
C THR A 50 6.48 31.54 -21.79
N LYS A 51 5.81 32.65 -21.48
CA LYS A 51 4.91 32.74 -20.32
C LYS A 51 3.67 31.85 -20.47
N ASN A 52 3.12 31.75 -21.68
CA ASN A 52 2.00 30.85 -21.98
C ASN A 52 2.42 29.38 -21.88
N ASP A 53 3.61 29.02 -22.35
CA ASP A 53 4.12 27.65 -22.26
C ASP A 53 4.36 27.22 -20.79
N ILE A 54 4.85 28.14 -19.96
CA ILE A 54 4.98 27.90 -18.52
C ILE A 54 3.61 27.75 -17.86
N SER A 55 2.63 28.59 -18.22
CA SER A 55 1.28 28.51 -17.66
C SER A 55 0.57 27.19 -18.03
N THR A 56 0.63 26.79 -19.29
CA THR A 56 0.02 25.53 -19.76
C THR A 56 0.71 24.30 -19.15
N SER A 57 2.02 24.33 -18.97
CA SER A 57 2.77 23.27 -18.30
C SER A 57 2.38 23.14 -16.82
N ASN A 58 2.21 24.28 -16.12
CA ASN A 58 1.75 24.28 -14.73
C ASN A 58 0.33 23.74 -14.57
N ILE A 59 -0.58 24.04 -15.49
CA ILE A 59 -1.96 23.50 -15.47
C ILE A 59 -1.92 21.97 -15.60
N LYS A 60 -1.14 21.44 -16.54
CA LYS A 60 -0.96 19.98 -16.71
C LYS A 60 -0.37 19.35 -15.46
N ILE A 61 0.64 19.95 -14.84
CA ILE A 61 1.24 19.45 -13.59
C ILE A 61 0.20 19.39 -12.47
N ASN A 62 -0.67 20.41 -12.36
CA ASN A 62 -1.69 20.45 -11.33
C ASN A 62 -2.77 19.37 -11.53
N GLU A 63 -3.23 19.16 -12.76
CA GLU A 63 -4.17 18.08 -13.09
C GLU A 63 -3.59 16.70 -12.78
N LEU A 64 -2.31 16.47 -13.11
CA LEU A 64 -1.62 15.24 -12.80
C LEU A 64 -1.47 15.06 -11.27
N LYS A 65 -1.17 16.13 -10.53
CA LYS A 65 -1.08 16.11 -9.07
C LYS A 65 -2.43 15.79 -8.41
N THR A 66 -3.54 16.29 -8.95
CA THR A 66 -4.88 15.91 -8.48
C THR A 66 -5.17 14.43 -8.73
N LYS A 67 -4.76 13.88 -9.88
CA LYS A 67 -4.88 12.44 -10.15
C LYS A 67 -4.02 11.60 -9.21
N ILE A 68 -2.82 12.07 -8.86
CA ILE A 68 -1.91 11.41 -7.90
C ILE A 68 -2.48 11.46 -6.48
N GLY A 69 -3.07 12.57 -6.05
CA GLY A 69 -3.72 12.68 -4.74
C GLY A 69 -4.86 11.66 -4.57
N LYS A 70 -5.66 11.45 -5.62
CA LYS A 70 -6.71 10.41 -5.63
C LYS A 70 -6.12 9.00 -5.51
N LEU A 71 -4.94 8.74 -6.07
CA LEU A 71 -4.26 7.44 -5.94
C LEU A 71 -3.73 7.19 -4.54
N GLU A 72 -3.19 8.20 -3.86
CA GLU A 72 -2.78 8.07 -2.45
C GLU A 72 -3.95 7.82 -1.52
N GLU A 73 -5.08 8.48 -1.76
CA GLU A 73 -6.32 8.27 -1.00
C GLU A 73 -6.85 6.85 -1.18
N LEU A 74 -6.87 6.34 -2.41
CA LEU A 74 -7.23 4.95 -2.70
C LEU A 74 -6.25 3.94 -2.08
N LYS A 75 -4.95 4.24 -2.07
CA LYS A 75 -3.95 3.37 -1.44
C LYS A 75 -4.14 3.30 0.08
N LYS A 76 -4.40 4.44 0.73
CA LYS A 76 -4.73 4.50 2.16
C LYS A 76 -6.01 3.74 2.49
N PHE A 77 -7.06 3.89 1.68
CA PHE A 77 -8.30 3.14 1.85
C PHE A 77 -8.09 1.63 1.71
N LYS A 78 -7.31 1.20 0.71
CA LYS A 78 -6.96 -0.21 0.52
C LYS A 78 -6.18 -0.78 1.72
N GLU A 79 -5.21 -0.03 2.26
CA GLU A 79 -4.48 -0.46 3.46
C GLU A 79 -5.38 -0.56 4.70
N GLN A 80 -6.27 0.39 4.91
CA GLN A 80 -7.21 0.35 6.03
C GLN A 80 -8.16 -0.86 5.94
N VAL A 81 -8.72 -1.13 4.75
CA VAL A 81 -9.57 -2.30 4.53
C VAL A 81 -8.78 -3.59 4.72
N LYS A 82 -7.54 -3.67 4.21
CA LYS A 82 -6.69 -4.86 4.38
C LYS A 82 -6.37 -5.11 5.86
N LYS A 83 -6.06 -4.08 6.65
CA LYS A 83 -5.86 -4.19 8.10
C LYS A 83 -7.12 -4.71 8.81
N LYS A 84 -8.30 -4.18 8.44
CA LYS A 84 -9.57 -4.66 9.01
C LYS A 84 -9.83 -6.12 8.68
N LEU A 85 -9.58 -6.53 7.44
CA LEU A 85 -9.73 -7.93 7.01
C LEU A 85 -8.76 -8.88 7.72
N ASP A 86 -7.50 -8.46 7.89
CA ASP A 86 -6.49 -9.25 8.59
C ASP A 86 -6.86 -9.47 10.06
N LEU A 87 -7.25 -8.39 10.77
CA LEU A 87 -7.76 -8.48 12.13
C LEU A 87 -9.01 -9.37 12.21
N LEU A 88 -9.96 -9.23 11.29
CA LEU A 88 -11.16 -10.06 11.27
C LEU A 88 -10.83 -11.54 11.07
N THR A 89 -9.84 -11.84 10.21
CA THR A 89 -9.39 -13.21 9.93
C THR A 89 -8.69 -13.81 11.14
N GLN A 90 -7.83 -13.04 11.81
CA GLN A 90 -7.20 -13.45 13.06
C GLN A 90 -8.25 -13.71 14.16
N LEU A 91 -9.22 -12.82 14.32
CA LEU A 91 -10.32 -13.00 15.29
C LEU A 91 -11.19 -14.21 14.95
N ARG A 92 -11.55 -14.42 13.67
CA ARG A 92 -12.31 -15.60 13.22
C ARG A 92 -11.55 -16.91 13.46
N LYS A 93 -10.24 -16.94 13.19
CA LYS A 93 -9.38 -18.10 13.45
C LYS A 93 -9.31 -18.42 14.94
N ASN A 94 -9.15 -17.38 15.78
CA ASN A 94 -9.17 -17.51 17.24
C ASN A 94 -10.54 -17.93 17.79
N LYS A 95 -11.65 -17.52 17.16
CA LYS A 95 -13.00 -17.85 17.65
C LYS A 95 -13.52 -19.22 17.17
N SER A 96 -13.24 -19.60 15.92
CA SER A 96 -13.82 -20.80 15.31
C SER A 96 -12.93 -22.04 15.45
N GLY A 97 -11.61 -21.87 15.54
CA GLY A 97 -10.66 -22.99 15.67
C GLY A 97 -10.85 -23.78 16.97
N PRO A 98 -10.85 -23.13 18.15
CA PRO A 98 -10.96 -23.84 19.43
C PRO A 98 -12.30 -24.53 19.62
N ALA A 99 -13.39 -23.90 19.17
CA ALA A 99 -14.74 -24.45 19.33
C ALA A 99 -14.93 -25.76 18.54
N GLN A 100 -14.44 -25.80 17.30
CA GLN A 100 -14.51 -27.00 16.47
C GLN A 100 -13.61 -28.13 17.01
N ARG A 101 -12.41 -27.78 17.49
CA ARG A 101 -11.50 -28.73 18.14
C ARG A 101 -12.09 -29.34 19.42
N LEU A 102 -12.71 -28.52 20.27
CA LEU A 102 -13.37 -28.99 21.48
C LEU A 102 -14.58 -29.89 21.15
N ALA A 103 -15.33 -29.59 20.09
CA ALA A 103 -16.40 -30.47 19.62
C ALA A 103 -15.87 -31.85 19.20
N THR A 104 -14.76 -31.91 18.45
CA THR A 104 -14.11 -33.18 18.09
C THR A 104 -13.67 -33.96 19.32
N LEU A 105 -13.07 -33.30 20.33
CA LEU A 105 -12.65 -33.94 21.57
C LEU A 105 -13.83 -34.49 22.39
N SER A 106 -14.94 -33.75 22.40
CA SER A 106 -16.17 -34.20 23.07
C SER A 106 -16.77 -35.43 22.37
N ASP A 107 -16.65 -35.55 21.05
CA ASP A 107 -17.20 -36.66 20.27
C ASP A 107 -16.41 -37.97 20.46
N ILE A 108 -15.10 -37.87 20.64
CA ILE A 108 -14.22 -39.03 20.89
C ILE A 108 -14.16 -39.47 22.37
N THR A 109 -14.87 -38.79 23.27
CA THR A 109 -14.85 -39.08 24.71
C THR A 109 -15.65 -40.36 25.03
N PRO A 110 -15.04 -41.39 25.66
CA PRO A 110 -15.73 -42.63 26.01
C PRO A 110 -16.78 -42.45 27.12
N ASP A 111 -17.76 -43.36 27.16
CA ASP A 111 -18.70 -43.45 28.28
C ASP A 111 -17.95 -43.66 29.61
N LYS A 112 -18.26 -42.83 30.61
CA LYS A 112 -17.64 -42.78 31.96
C LYS A 112 -16.26 -42.11 32.04
N LEU A 113 -15.96 -41.22 31.10
CA LEU A 113 -14.86 -40.25 31.19
C LEU A 113 -15.45 -38.83 31.14
N TRP A 114 -14.98 -37.95 32.01
CA TRP A 114 -15.41 -36.55 32.06
C TRP A 114 -14.23 -35.61 31.95
N ILE A 115 -14.39 -34.56 31.16
CA ILE A 115 -13.41 -33.48 31.05
C ILE A 115 -13.80 -32.39 32.03
N THR A 116 -12.87 -32.00 32.91
CA THR A 116 -13.07 -30.97 33.92
C THR A 116 -12.47 -29.63 33.49
N SER A 117 -11.33 -29.67 32.79
CA SER A 117 -10.65 -28.47 32.32
C SER A 117 -10.01 -28.71 30.96
N TYR A 118 -10.10 -27.69 30.11
CA TYR A 118 -9.48 -27.64 28.80
C TYR A 118 -8.74 -26.32 28.66
N ALA A 119 -7.44 -26.38 28.41
CA ALA A 119 -6.61 -25.21 28.16
C ALA A 119 -5.80 -25.42 26.87
N GLU A 120 -6.01 -24.54 25.91
CA GLU A 120 -5.31 -24.56 24.63
C GLU A 120 -4.37 -23.36 24.51
N ASN A 121 -3.11 -23.63 24.18
CA ASN A 121 -2.12 -22.66 23.71
C ASN A 121 -1.85 -22.90 22.21
N ASN A 122 -1.23 -21.93 21.53
CA ASN A 122 -1.01 -21.96 20.07
C ASN A 122 -0.42 -23.27 19.50
N GLU A 123 0.30 -24.05 20.30
CA GLU A 123 0.98 -25.28 19.88
C GLU A 123 0.66 -26.51 20.75
N SER A 124 0.14 -26.32 21.96
CA SER A 124 -0.10 -27.39 22.94
C SER A 124 -1.46 -27.26 23.63
N VAL A 125 -2.07 -28.40 23.88
CA VAL A 125 -3.34 -28.54 24.60
C VAL A 125 -3.08 -29.29 25.89
N LYS A 126 -3.62 -28.77 26.98
CA LYS A 126 -3.72 -29.44 28.28
C LYS A 126 -5.18 -29.78 28.55
N LEU A 127 -5.42 -31.03 28.92
CA LEU A 127 -6.75 -31.54 29.23
C LEU A 127 -6.71 -32.24 30.58
N VAL A 128 -7.61 -31.85 31.48
CA VAL A 128 -7.76 -32.45 32.81
C VAL A 128 -9.14 -33.08 32.90
N GLY A 129 -9.20 -34.31 33.39
CA GLY A 129 -10.46 -35.04 33.49
C GLY A 129 -10.47 -36.12 34.57
N LEU A 130 -11.64 -36.72 34.74
CA LEU A 130 -11.88 -37.86 35.63
C LEU A 130 -12.29 -39.07 34.80
N ALA A 131 -11.72 -40.23 35.09
CA ALA A 131 -12.06 -41.49 34.47
C ALA A 131 -12.40 -42.55 35.53
N ALA A 132 -13.29 -43.49 35.17
CA ALA A 132 -13.63 -44.61 36.04
C ALA A 132 -12.54 -45.70 36.11
N SER A 133 -11.68 -45.82 35.09
CA SER A 133 -10.59 -46.80 35.03
C SER A 133 -9.40 -46.27 34.23
N GLU A 134 -8.20 -46.82 34.48
CA GLU A 134 -6.98 -46.53 33.73
C GLU A 134 -7.08 -47.02 32.28
N ASP A 135 -7.81 -48.11 32.02
CA ASP A 135 -8.08 -48.60 30.67
C ASP A 135 -8.81 -47.58 29.80
N LEU A 136 -9.73 -46.83 30.39
CA LEU A 136 -10.48 -45.78 29.69
C LEU A 136 -9.57 -44.60 29.31
N ILE A 137 -8.60 -44.27 30.18
CA ILE A 137 -7.60 -43.24 29.89
C ILE A 137 -6.74 -43.69 28.70
N ALA A 138 -6.26 -44.93 28.72
CA ALA A 138 -5.45 -45.48 27.62
C ALA A 138 -6.24 -45.56 26.29
N GLN A 139 -7.52 -45.93 26.35
CA GLN A 139 -8.40 -45.93 25.18
C GLN A 139 -8.59 -44.51 24.64
N TYR A 140 -8.85 -43.53 25.50
CA TYR A 140 -9.00 -42.13 25.11
C TYR A 140 -7.73 -41.56 24.49
N MET A 141 -6.55 -41.86 25.05
CA MET A 141 -5.26 -41.48 24.46
C MET A 141 -5.09 -42.03 23.04
N ARG A 142 -5.47 -43.29 22.78
CA ARG A 142 -5.44 -43.88 21.44
C ARG A 142 -6.45 -43.23 20.50
N SER A 143 -7.65 -42.90 20.97
CA SER A 143 -8.66 -42.19 20.18
C SER A 143 -8.18 -40.80 19.76
N ILE A 144 -7.51 -40.06 20.66
CA ILE A 144 -6.90 -38.76 20.32
C ILE A 144 -5.77 -38.94 19.31
N GLN A 145 -4.89 -39.93 19.49
CA GLN A 145 -3.80 -40.22 18.54
C GLN A 145 -4.29 -40.68 17.15
N ALA A 146 -5.46 -41.31 17.08
CA ALA A 146 -6.09 -41.71 15.83
C ALA A 146 -6.70 -40.51 15.07
N SER A 147 -7.00 -39.41 15.76
CA SER A 147 -7.47 -38.19 15.11
C SER A 147 -6.36 -37.54 14.29
N ASN A 148 -6.71 -36.92 13.16
CA ASN A 148 -5.72 -36.28 12.31
C ASN A 148 -5.32 -34.87 12.81
N ASP A 149 -5.96 -34.37 13.87
CA ASP A 149 -5.79 -33.00 14.39
C ASP A 149 -4.74 -32.91 15.52
N TYR A 150 -4.44 -34.02 16.19
CA TYR A 150 -3.57 -34.05 17.38
C TYR A 150 -2.39 -35.01 17.20
N THR A 151 -1.25 -34.68 17.81
CA THR A 151 -0.08 -35.57 17.86
C THR A 151 0.62 -35.49 19.21
N GLY A 152 1.38 -36.54 19.56
CA GLY A 152 2.21 -36.55 20.77
C GLY A 152 1.39 -36.45 22.07
N VAL A 153 0.45 -37.39 22.26
CA VAL A 153 -0.36 -37.46 23.48
C VAL A 153 0.44 -38.08 24.62
N GLU A 154 0.68 -37.29 25.65
CA GLU A 154 1.41 -37.67 26.86
C GLU A 154 0.52 -37.56 28.09
N LEU A 155 0.68 -38.51 29.02
CA LEU A 155 0.02 -38.50 30.32
C LEU A 155 0.95 -37.84 31.34
N ILE A 156 0.54 -36.71 31.91
CA ILE A 156 1.33 -35.95 32.88
C ILE A 156 1.05 -36.45 34.30
N VAL A 157 -0.23 -36.61 34.65
CA VAL A 157 -0.65 -36.99 36.00
C VAL A 157 -1.75 -38.05 35.91
N SER A 158 -1.69 -39.06 36.79
CA SER A 158 -2.78 -40.01 37.05
C SER A 158 -2.83 -40.27 38.55
N GLU A 159 -3.87 -39.74 39.21
CA GLU A 159 -4.07 -39.86 40.65
C GLU A 159 -5.43 -40.47 40.96
N GLN A 160 -5.49 -41.38 41.92
CA GLN A 160 -6.76 -41.91 42.39
C GLN A 160 -7.35 -40.97 43.43
N ARG A 161 -8.58 -40.51 43.18
CA ARG A 161 -9.35 -39.68 44.11
C ARG A 161 -10.68 -40.36 44.42
N GLU A 162 -11.02 -40.43 45.70
CA GLU A 162 -12.33 -40.90 46.13
C GLU A 162 -13.26 -39.70 46.24
N ILE A 163 -14.29 -39.65 45.40
CA ILE A 163 -15.28 -38.58 45.40
C ILE A 163 -16.63 -39.23 45.73
N SER A 164 -17.22 -38.84 46.86
CA SER A 164 -18.53 -39.35 47.30
C SER A 164 -18.63 -40.89 47.38
N GLY A 165 -17.56 -41.56 47.82
CA GLY A 165 -17.51 -43.03 47.97
C GLY A 165 -17.24 -43.81 46.68
N VAL A 166 -17.00 -43.11 45.55
CA VAL A 166 -16.63 -43.72 44.27
C VAL A 166 -15.17 -43.42 43.97
N LYS A 167 -14.38 -44.48 43.71
CA LYS A 167 -12.97 -44.37 43.30
C LYS A 167 -12.90 -43.92 41.85
N LEU A 168 -12.42 -42.71 41.62
CA LEU A 168 -12.19 -42.14 40.30
C LEU A 168 -10.71 -41.84 40.11
N LYS A 169 -10.27 -41.78 38.86
CA LYS A 169 -8.89 -41.46 38.47
C LYS A 169 -8.88 -40.08 37.85
N ASN A 170 -8.25 -39.12 38.53
CA ASN A 170 -8.00 -37.80 37.96
C ASN A 170 -6.77 -37.89 37.06
N PHE A 171 -6.89 -37.42 35.82
CA PHE A 171 -5.82 -37.50 34.84
C PHE A 171 -5.57 -36.15 34.18
N GLU A 172 -4.32 -35.91 33.80
CA GLU A 172 -3.89 -34.75 33.01
C GLU A 172 -3.17 -35.24 31.75
N LEU A 173 -3.67 -34.85 30.58
CA LEU A 173 -3.08 -35.12 29.28
C LEU A 173 -2.51 -33.84 28.69
N SER A 174 -1.36 -33.96 28.02
CA SER A 174 -0.80 -32.91 27.17
C SER A 174 -0.58 -33.45 25.76
N PHE A 175 -1.02 -32.71 24.75
CA PHE A 175 -0.85 -33.08 23.35
C PHE A 175 -0.65 -31.86 22.47
N LYS A 176 -0.02 -32.03 21.32
CA LYS A 176 0.27 -30.94 20.38
C LYS A 176 -0.75 -30.91 19.25
N LEU A 177 -1.08 -29.70 18.76
CA LEU A 177 -1.85 -29.57 17.53
C LEU A 177 -0.96 -29.95 16.36
N LYS A 178 -1.45 -30.85 15.51
CA LYS A 178 -0.83 -31.09 14.21
C LYS A 178 -1.17 -29.88 13.34
N SER A 179 -0.28 -28.89 13.29
CA SER A 179 -0.37 -27.86 12.25
C SER A 179 -0.35 -28.59 10.91
N GLN A 180 -1.48 -28.57 10.22
CA GLN A 180 -1.61 -29.07 8.86
C GLN A 180 -0.39 -28.57 8.08
N PRO A 181 0.39 -29.46 7.43
CA PRO A 181 1.36 -28.98 6.47
C PRO A 181 0.57 -28.16 5.46
N ALA A 182 1.03 -26.94 5.19
CA ALA A 182 0.55 -26.15 4.07
C ALA A 182 0.44 -27.09 2.85
N PRO A 183 -0.65 -27.00 2.06
CA PRO A 183 -0.83 -27.88 0.91
C PRO A 183 0.47 -27.83 0.11
N GLU A 184 1.05 -29.02 -0.05
CA GLU A 184 2.24 -29.24 -0.85
C GLU A 184 2.06 -28.45 -2.14
N ALA A 185 3.00 -27.53 -2.37
CA ALA A 185 3.16 -26.89 -3.65
C ALA A 185 3.30 -28.01 -4.68
N SER A 186 2.20 -28.27 -5.38
CA SER A 186 2.08 -29.15 -6.52
C SER A 186 3.33 -29.05 -7.37
N ALA A 187 4.06 -30.17 -7.43
CA ALA A 187 4.97 -30.58 -8.48
C ALA A 187 5.09 -29.58 -9.64
N ALA A 188 6.03 -28.63 -9.52
CA ALA A 188 6.62 -27.99 -10.69
C ALA A 188 7.61 -28.99 -11.27
N ASP A 189 7.07 -29.78 -12.19
CA ASP A 189 7.72 -30.47 -13.30
C ASP A 189 9.18 -30.02 -13.53
N LYS A 190 10.12 -30.93 -13.27
CA LYS A 190 11.51 -30.79 -13.72
C LYS A 190 11.49 -30.91 -15.25
N PRO A 191 11.98 -29.92 -16.03
CA PRO A 191 12.34 -30.23 -17.40
C PRO A 191 13.56 -31.15 -17.35
N GLN A 192 13.33 -32.43 -17.69
CA GLN A 192 14.38 -33.35 -18.06
C GLN A 192 14.89 -32.99 -19.47
N LYS A 193 16.22 -32.89 -19.54
CA LYS A 193 17.11 -33.07 -20.71
C LYS A 193 17.26 -31.93 -21.70
#